data_AF-A0A8B6HPR2-F1
#
_entry.id   AF-A0A8B6HPR2-F1
#
_cell.length_a   1.000
_cell.length_b   1.000
_cell.length_c   1.000
_cell.angle_alpha   90.00
_cell.angle_beta   90.00
_cell.angle_gamma   90.00
#
_symmetry.space_group_name_H-M   'P 1'
#
loop_
_entity.id
_entity.type
_entity.pdbx_description
1 polymer ?
#
loop_
_entity_poly.entity_id
_entity_poly.type
_entity_poly.pdbx_seq_one_letter_code
_entity_poly.pdbx_strand_id
1 'polypeptide(L)'
;MRGNPFKLSLAWCDLSDNNITSIGANDLSFLTNLEELYLQGNNLNSIHLNAFHDNRDLITINLSDNPIATLEDELFKETKKLETVNLSHTQLSTLPDNIFQDVKCLKNLDLSWNNFSVVIDVFKTLGCLEVVKLGGNAFASVGSIQLDFNELRNLVELDISHNKFTTFQTNVLSSLSSLQKLNIANNPFDCTCDLLSFRNELVTLETSNVEFEDRNDVNCSNAPSVNLLDQASERFWCKHELYNLYYE
;
A
#
# COMPACT_ATOMS: atom_id res chain seq x y z
N MET A 1 -47.98 -16.46 13.87
CA MET A 1 -46.90 -16.45 14.89
C MET A 1 -45.62 -16.13 14.15
N ARG A 2 -45.05 -14.94 14.39
CA ARG A 2 -43.78 -14.51 13.79
C ARG A 2 -42.68 -15.33 14.44
N GLY A 3 -42.24 -16.38 13.77
CA GLY A 3 -41.02 -17.08 14.13
C GLY A 3 -39.88 -16.08 13.96
N ASN A 4 -39.26 -15.71 15.07
CA ASN A 4 -37.99 -15.00 15.09
C ASN A 4 -36.97 -16.00 14.55
N PRO A 5 -36.46 -15.89 13.31
CA PRO A 5 -35.37 -16.75 12.92
C PRO A 5 -34.19 -16.28 13.76
N PHE A 6 -33.56 -17.18 14.49
CA PHE A 6 -32.32 -16.90 15.19
C PHE A 6 -31.33 -16.31 14.17
N LYS A 7 -31.19 -14.99 14.14
CA LYS A 7 -30.19 -14.32 13.31
C LYS A 7 -28.87 -14.64 14.00
N LEU A 8 -28.09 -15.56 13.44
CA LEU A 8 -26.73 -15.77 13.91
C LEU A 8 -26.02 -14.42 13.82
N SER A 9 -25.70 -13.84 14.99
CA SER A 9 -24.94 -12.60 15.10
C SER A 9 -23.47 -12.97 15.08
N LEU A 10 -22.96 -13.31 13.89
CA LEU A 10 -21.52 -13.47 13.69
C LEU A 10 -20.93 -12.07 13.50
N ALA A 11 -20.13 -11.64 14.48
CA ALA A 11 -19.29 -10.45 14.35
C ALA A 11 -18.04 -10.76 13.51
N TRP A 12 -17.58 -12.01 13.52
CA TRP A 12 -16.43 -12.47 12.75
C TRP A 12 -16.84 -13.66 11.86
N CYS A 13 -16.36 -13.70 10.64
CA CYS A 13 -16.53 -14.81 9.72
C CYS A 13 -15.19 -15.13 9.07
N ASP A 14 -14.64 -16.29 9.40
CA ASP A 14 -13.42 -16.80 8.81
C ASP A 14 -13.73 -17.92 7.82
N LEU A 15 -13.45 -17.63 6.56
CA LEU A 15 -13.59 -18.50 5.40
C LEU A 15 -12.24 -18.68 4.69
N SER A 16 -11.13 -18.33 5.35
CA SER A 16 -9.78 -18.42 4.79
C SER A 16 -9.35 -19.85 4.46
N ASP A 17 -8.39 -20.00 3.56
CA ASP A 17 -7.78 -21.28 3.17
C ASP A 17 -8.79 -22.35 2.72
N ASN A 18 -9.79 -21.91 1.95
CA ASN A 18 -10.82 -22.76 1.36
C ASN A 18 -10.72 -22.76 -0.18
N ASN A 19 -11.75 -23.29 -0.85
CA ASN A 19 -11.83 -23.35 -2.31
C ASN A 19 -12.94 -22.45 -2.87
N ILE A 20 -13.21 -21.31 -2.21
CA ILE A 20 -14.25 -20.38 -2.64
C ILE A 20 -13.76 -19.67 -3.91
N THR A 21 -14.58 -19.69 -4.97
CA THR A 21 -14.23 -19.11 -6.27
C THR A 21 -14.88 -17.77 -6.54
N SER A 22 -15.99 -17.47 -5.87
CA SER A 22 -16.74 -16.24 -6.05
C SER A 22 -17.58 -15.87 -4.83
N ILE A 23 -17.90 -14.59 -4.69
CA ILE A 23 -18.90 -14.08 -3.73
C ILE A 23 -20.03 -13.41 -4.51
N GLY A 24 -21.22 -13.98 -4.41
CA GLY A 24 -22.45 -13.46 -4.99
C GLY A 24 -23.08 -12.34 -4.15
N ALA A 25 -24.03 -11.62 -4.76
CA ALA A 25 -24.68 -10.45 -4.16
C ALA A 25 -25.36 -10.71 -2.80
N ASN A 26 -25.80 -11.95 -2.54
CA ASN A 26 -26.60 -12.28 -1.36
C ASN A 26 -25.90 -13.28 -0.41
N ASP A 27 -24.70 -13.74 -0.74
CA ASP A 27 -24.03 -14.82 -0.01
C ASP A 27 -23.75 -14.44 1.45
N LEU A 28 -23.51 -13.15 1.70
CA LEU A 28 -23.23 -12.59 3.03
C LEU A 28 -24.40 -11.75 3.60
N SER A 29 -25.54 -11.67 2.89
CA SER A 29 -26.68 -10.79 3.24
C SER A 29 -27.31 -11.07 4.61
N PHE A 30 -27.20 -12.32 5.08
CA PHE A 30 -27.73 -12.72 6.38
C PHE A 30 -26.83 -12.31 7.55
N LEU A 31 -25.55 -12.01 7.29
CA LEU A 31 -24.52 -11.67 8.28
C LEU A 31 -24.49 -10.16 8.54
N THR A 32 -25.63 -9.57 8.92
CA THR A 32 -25.74 -8.10 9.00
C THR A 32 -24.92 -7.45 10.11
N ASN A 33 -24.47 -8.23 11.10
CA ASN A 33 -23.66 -7.75 12.22
C ASN A 33 -22.16 -8.07 12.01
N LEU A 34 -21.76 -8.42 10.79
CA LEU A 34 -20.41 -8.81 10.46
C LEU A 34 -19.47 -7.61 10.56
N GLU A 35 -18.46 -7.71 11.41
CA GLU A 35 -17.41 -6.72 11.65
C GLU A 35 -16.08 -7.15 11.01
N GLU A 36 -15.78 -8.45 10.97
CA GLU A 36 -14.55 -8.98 10.40
C GLU A 36 -14.82 -10.13 9.42
N LEU A 37 -14.24 -10.03 8.22
CA LEU A 37 -14.35 -11.04 7.17
C LEU A 37 -12.98 -11.45 6.65
N TYR A 38 -12.64 -12.73 6.82
CA TYR A 38 -11.39 -13.33 6.37
C TYR A 38 -11.66 -14.31 5.24
N LEU A 39 -11.09 -14.03 4.06
CA LEU A 39 -11.26 -14.79 2.82
C LEU A 39 -9.93 -15.11 2.15
N GLN A 40 -8.81 -14.85 2.83
CA GLN A 40 -7.48 -15.07 2.26
C GLN A 40 -7.23 -16.54 1.92
N GLY A 41 -6.35 -16.80 0.95
CA GLY A 41 -5.96 -18.17 0.58
C GLY A 41 -7.07 -18.97 -0.10
N ASN A 42 -7.99 -18.31 -0.80
CA ASN A 42 -9.05 -18.94 -1.58
C ASN A 42 -8.73 -18.87 -3.09
N ASN A 43 -9.71 -19.20 -3.94
CA ASN A 43 -9.61 -19.10 -5.40
C ASN A 43 -10.54 -18.02 -5.96
N LEU A 44 -10.79 -16.96 -5.18
CA LEU A 44 -11.70 -15.87 -5.55
C LEU A 44 -11.17 -15.15 -6.79
N ASN A 45 -11.93 -15.25 -7.88
CA ASN A 45 -11.67 -14.54 -9.14
C ASN A 45 -12.83 -13.60 -9.51
N SER A 46 -13.90 -13.58 -8.73
CA SER A 46 -15.06 -12.72 -8.95
C SER A 46 -15.72 -12.35 -7.62
N ILE A 47 -15.90 -11.05 -7.39
CA ILE A 47 -16.67 -10.51 -6.27
C ILE A 47 -17.77 -9.65 -6.90
N HIS A 48 -19.02 -9.99 -6.64
CA HIS A 48 -20.13 -9.22 -7.14
C HIS A 48 -20.16 -7.82 -6.50
N LEU A 49 -20.49 -6.77 -7.25
CA LEU A 49 -20.56 -5.37 -6.77
C LEU A 49 -21.31 -5.21 -5.43
N ASN A 50 -22.43 -5.91 -5.28
CA ASN A 50 -23.26 -5.86 -4.05
C ASN A 50 -22.89 -6.90 -2.98
N ALA A 51 -21.76 -7.61 -3.10
CA ALA A 51 -21.39 -8.70 -2.20
C ALA A 51 -21.37 -8.29 -0.71
N PHE A 52 -21.02 -7.02 -0.42
CA PHE A 52 -20.92 -6.48 0.94
C PHE A 52 -22.02 -5.47 1.30
N HIS A 53 -23.08 -5.36 0.49
CA HIS A 53 -24.11 -4.31 0.63
C HIS A 53 -24.80 -4.29 2.00
N ASP A 54 -25.06 -5.48 2.57
CA ASP A 54 -25.77 -5.64 3.84
C ASP A 54 -24.83 -5.70 5.06
N ASN A 55 -23.50 -5.77 4.86
CA ASN A 55 -22.49 -5.90 5.92
C ASN A 55 -21.99 -4.52 6.38
N ARG A 56 -22.91 -3.63 6.74
CA ARG A 56 -22.61 -2.21 7.04
C ARG A 56 -21.74 -1.98 8.27
N ASP A 57 -21.63 -3.00 9.12
CA ASP A 57 -20.81 -2.98 10.32
C ASP A 57 -19.37 -3.45 10.08
N LEU A 58 -19.00 -3.79 8.83
CA LEU A 58 -17.68 -4.33 8.49
C LEU A 58 -16.55 -3.31 8.77
N ILE A 59 -15.57 -3.75 9.55
CA ILE A 59 -14.38 -3.03 9.99
C ILE A 59 -13.13 -3.57 9.28
N THR A 60 -13.04 -4.90 9.14
CA THR A 60 -11.89 -5.57 8.55
C THR A 60 -12.32 -6.51 7.44
N ILE A 61 -11.66 -6.40 6.30
CA ILE A 61 -11.76 -7.38 5.22
C ILE A 61 -10.37 -7.81 4.76
N ASN A 62 -10.13 -9.12 4.75
CA ASN A 62 -8.94 -9.72 4.18
C ASN A 62 -9.28 -10.57 2.96
N LEU A 63 -8.83 -10.11 1.79
CA LEU A 63 -9.00 -10.76 0.48
C LEU A 63 -7.66 -11.21 -0.10
N SER A 64 -6.58 -11.20 0.68
CA SER A 64 -5.23 -11.51 0.19
C SER A 64 -5.14 -12.92 -0.40
N ASP A 65 -4.11 -13.17 -1.20
CA ASP A 65 -3.80 -14.51 -1.71
C ASP A 65 -4.99 -15.14 -2.47
N ASN A 66 -5.64 -14.34 -3.30
CA ASN A 66 -6.74 -14.74 -4.18
C ASN A 66 -6.52 -14.20 -5.60
N PRO A 67 -6.85 -14.91 -6.68
CA PRO A 67 -6.64 -14.41 -8.05
C PRO A 67 -7.66 -13.35 -8.51
N ILE A 68 -7.78 -12.23 -7.79
CA ILE A 68 -8.71 -11.12 -8.06
C ILE A 68 -8.06 -10.10 -9.01
N ALA A 69 -8.19 -10.32 -10.31
CA ALA A 69 -7.59 -9.42 -11.31
C ALA A 69 -8.27 -8.04 -11.41
N THR A 70 -9.54 -7.92 -11.00
CA THR A 70 -10.34 -6.69 -11.07
C THR A 70 -11.33 -6.59 -9.91
N LEU A 71 -11.61 -5.37 -9.47
CA LEU A 71 -12.71 -5.05 -8.56
C LEU A 71 -13.72 -4.14 -9.25
N GLU A 72 -14.99 -4.25 -8.86
CA GLU A 72 -16.05 -3.37 -9.33
C GLU A 72 -15.97 -2.01 -8.62
N ASP A 73 -16.33 -0.93 -9.33
CA ASP A 73 -16.38 0.42 -8.74
C ASP A 73 -17.42 0.47 -7.61
N GLU A 74 -17.21 1.28 -6.57
CA GLU A 74 -18.11 1.36 -5.40
C GLU A 74 -18.32 0.06 -4.59
N LEU A 75 -17.50 -0.98 -4.73
CA LEU A 75 -17.64 -2.26 -3.99
C LEU A 75 -17.79 -2.09 -2.46
N PHE A 76 -17.13 -1.08 -1.88
CA PHE A 76 -17.14 -0.79 -0.43
C PHE A 76 -18.10 0.35 -0.01
N LYS A 77 -19.03 0.74 -0.88
CA LYS A 77 -19.92 1.91 -0.66
C LYS A 77 -20.76 1.85 0.61
N GLU A 78 -21.25 0.67 0.97
CA GLU A 78 -22.09 0.49 2.17
C GLU A 78 -21.29 0.13 3.42
N THR A 79 -20.00 -0.24 3.28
CA THR A 79 -19.12 -0.68 4.38
C THR A 79 -18.32 0.49 4.95
N LYS A 80 -19.00 1.58 5.32
CA LYS A 80 -18.39 2.87 5.71
C LYS A 80 -17.53 2.82 6.97
N LYS A 81 -17.60 1.74 7.74
CA LYS A 81 -16.81 1.50 8.95
C LYS A 81 -15.50 0.78 8.69
N LEU A 82 -15.17 0.42 7.44
CA LEU A 82 -13.91 -0.25 7.15
C LEU A 82 -12.73 0.60 7.62
N GLU A 83 -11.88 -0.03 8.41
CA GLU A 83 -10.61 0.49 8.88
C GLU A 83 -9.44 -0.30 8.29
N THR A 84 -9.64 -1.58 7.95
CA THR A 84 -8.58 -2.46 7.40
C THR A 84 -9.05 -3.16 6.13
N VAL A 85 -8.28 -2.98 5.06
CA VAL A 85 -8.45 -3.68 3.77
C VAL A 85 -7.12 -4.30 3.36
N ASN A 86 -7.10 -5.63 3.23
CA ASN A 86 -5.96 -6.35 2.67
C ASN A 86 -6.32 -6.95 1.30
N LEU A 87 -5.63 -6.49 0.26
CA LEU A 87 -5.73 -6.93 -1.13
C LEU A 87 -4.35 -7.36 -1.66
N SER A 88 -3.41 -7.71 -0.77
CA SER A 88 -2.09 -8.19 -1.18
C SER A 88 -2.17 -9.51 -1.94
N HIS A 89 -1.22 -9.77 -2.84
CA HIS A 89 -1.17 -11.01 -3.61
C HIS A 89 -2.46 -11.30 -4.41
N THR A 90 -3.13 -10.27 -4.94
CA THR A 90 -4.39 -10.43 -5.68
C THR A 90 -4.30 -10.39 -7.20
N GLN A 91 -3.12 -10.08 -7.76
CA GLN A 91 -2.90 -9.89 -9.20
C GLN A 91 -3.54 -8.61 -9.78
N LEU A 92 -3.95 -7.67 -8.91
CA LEU A 92 -4.51 -6.40 -9.34
C LEU A 92 -3.46 -5.58 -10.09
N SER A 93 -3.86 -4.94 -11.18
CA SER A 93 -3.01 -3.98 -11.91
C SER A 93 -3.58 -2.56 -11.91
N THR A 94 -4.87 -2.42 -11.57
CA THR A 94 -5.60 -1.16 -11.46
C THR A 94 -6.65 -1.27 -10.37
N LEU A 95 -7.07 -0.13 -9.82
CA LEU A 95 -8.22 -0.01 -8.93
C LEU A 95 -9.21 0.98 -9.55
N PRO A 96 -10.53 0.77 -9.40
CA PRO A 96 -11.52 1.78 -9.75
C PRO A 96 -11.35 3.07 -8.94
N ASP A 97 -11.59 4.22 -9.56
CA ASP A 97 -11.37 5.54 -8.95
C ASP A 97 -12.16 5.75 -7.65
N ASN A 98 -13.39 5.20 -7.55
CA ASN A 98 -14.26 5.40 -6.39
C ASN A 98 -14.28 4.19 -5.43
N ILE A 99 -13.36 3.24 -5.57
CA ILE A 99 -13.35 2.01 -4.76
C ILE A 99 -13.36 2.30 -3.25
N PHE A 100 -12.69 3.38 -2.81
CA PHE A 100 -12.60 3.79 -1.42
C PHE A 100 -13.27 5.14 -1.10
N GLN A 101 -14.12 5.67 -1.98
CA GLN A 101 -14.70 7.02 -1.84
C GLN A 101 -15.52 7.20 -0.54
N ASP A 102 -16.23 6.15 -0.10
CA ASP A 102 -17.10 6.17 1.08
C ASP A 102 -16.43 5.66 2.37
N VAL A 103 -15.23 5.08 2.29
CA VAL A 103 -14.47 4.52 3.43
C VAL A 103 -13.38 5.47 3.90
N LYS A 104 -13.84 6.60 4.43
CA LYS A 104 -12.99 7.75 4.80
C LYS A 104 -12.10 7.51 6.03
N CYS A 105 -12.43 6.51 6.85
CA CYS A 105 -11.70 6.17 8.07
C CYS A 105 -10.78 4.96 7.88
N LEU A 106 -10.41 4.63 6.63
CA LEU A 106 -9.47 3.55 6.37
C LEU A 106 -8.10 3.89 6.99
N LYS A 107 -7.61 3.00 7.84
CA LYS A 107 -6.33 3.13 8.56
C LYS A 107 -5.26 2.24 7.95
N ASN A 108 -5.62 1.04 7.54
CA ASN A 108 -4.68 0.01 7.08
C ASN A 108 -5.08 -0.44 5.68
N LEU A 109 -4.21 -0.14 4.70
CA LEU A 109 -4.38 -0.57 3.32
C LEU A 109 -3.14 -1.32 2.84
N ASP A 110 -3.35 -2.59 2.49
CA ASP A 110 -2.31 -3.43 1.91
C ASP A 110 -2.64 -3.77 0.46
N LEU A 111 -1.83 -3.24 -0.46
CA LEU A 111 -1.85 -3.50 -1.90
C LEU A 111 -0.55 -4.17 -2.36
N SER A 112 0.25 -4.71 -1.44
CA SER A 112 1.55 -5.30 -1.75
C SER A 112 1.44 -6.53 -2.65
N TRP A 113 2.52 -6.84 -3.37
CA TRP A 113 2.65 -8.02 -4.22
C TRP A 113 1.52 -8.16 -5.25
N ASN A 114 1.24 -7.04 -5.92
CA ASN A 114 0.32 -6.94 -7.04
C ASN A 114 1.09 -6.51 -8.31
N ASN A 115 0.37 -6.08 -9.34
CA ASN A 115 0.89 -5.72 -10.65
C ASN A 115 0.74 -4.21 -10.92
N PHE A 116 0.68 -3.37 -9.88
CA PHE A 116 0.48 -1.93 -10.04
C PHE A 116 1.75 -1.25 -10.58
N SER A 117 1.61 -0.50 -11.66
CA SER A 117 2.63 0.45 -12.12
C SER A 117 2.23 1.91 -11.86
N VAL A 118 0.93 2.15 -11.69
CA VAL A 118 0.31 3.42 -11.35
C VAL A 118 -0.97 3.15 -10.56
N VAL A 119 -1.30 4.05 -9.63
CA VAL A 119 -2.61 4.13 -8.99
C VAL A 119 -3.11 5.55 -9.17
N ILE A 120 -4.36 5.70 -9.62
CA ILE A 120 -4.95 7.00 -9.94
C ILE A 120 -6.07 7.30 -8.96
N ASP A 121 -6.02 8.46 -8.29
CA ASP A 121 -7.07 9.03 -7.46
C ASP A 121 -7.56 8.21 -6.24
N VAL A 122 -7.10 6.98 -6.05
CA VAL A 122 -7.50 6.07 -4.97
C VAL A 122 -7.26 6.64 -3.57
N PHE A 123 -6.17 7.38 -3.38
CA PHE A 123 -5.78 7.88 -2.05
C PHE A 123 -6.33 9.26 -1.69
N LYS A 124 -7.01 9.95 -2.61
CA LYS A 124 -7.45 11.36 -2.43
C LYS A 124 -8.32 11.58 -1.19
N THR A 125 -9.04 10.56 -0.74
CA THR A 125 -10.00 10.65 0.38
C THR A 125 -9.53 9.92 1.65
N LEU A 126 -8.30 9.40 1.67
CA LEU A 126 -7.81 8.48 2.70
C LEU A 126 -6.87 9.16 3.73
N GLY A 127 -7.26 10.31 4.25
CA GLY A 127 -6.45 11.07 5.23
C GLY A 127 -6.28 10.41 6.61
N CYS A 128 -7.03 9.34 6.88
CA CYS A 128 -6.93 8.55 8.11
C CYS A 128 -5.90 7.42 8.04
N LEU A 129 -5.21 7.23 6.92
CA LEU A 129 -4.25 6.14 6.78
C LEU A 129 -3.12 6.23 7.81
N GLU A 130 -2.89 5.10 8.48
CA GLU A 130 -1.84 4.86 9.45
C GLU A 130 -0.81 3.86 8.89
N VAL A 131 -1.24 2.88 8.08
CA VAL A 131 -0.39 1.87 7.47
C VAL A 131 -0.71 1.74 5.99
N VAL A 132 0.30 1.93 5.14
CA VAL A 132 0.19 1.76 3.69
C VAL A 132 1.29 0.83 3.20
N LYS A 133 0.89 -0.30 2.61
CA LYS A 133 1.80 -1.28 2.02
C LYS A 133 1.61 -1.37 0.52
N LEU A 134 2.66 -1.04 -0.22
CA LEU A 134 2.74 -1.02 -1.67
C LEU A 134 3.93 -1.84 -2.18
N GLY A 135 4.59 -2.59 -1.30
CA GLY A 135 5.76 -3.40 -1.62
C GLY A 135 5.49 -4.41 -2.74
N GLY A 136 6.50 -4.79 -3.51
CA GLY A 136 6.36 -5.87 -4.51
C GLY A 136 5.47 -5.52 -5.71
N ASN A 137 5.44 -4.25 -6.11
CA ASN A 137 4.73 -3.76 -7.30
C ASN A 137 5.73 -3.28 -8.37
N ALA A 138 5.27 -2.48 -9.33
CA ALA A 138 6.07 -1.92 -10.42
C ALA A 138 6.11 -0.38 -10.40
N PHE A 139 5.92 0.25 -9.23
CA PHE A 139 5.97 1.71 -9.11
C PHE A 139 7.39 2.23 -9.38
N ALA A 140 7.52 3.18 -10.31
CA ALA A 140 8.82 3.75 -10.69
C ALA A 140 9.05 5.17 -10.15
N SER A 141 8.00 5.83 -9.66
CA SER A 141 8.07 7.20 -9.14
C SER A 141 6.94 7.46 -8.15
N VAL A 142 7.13 8.44 -7.24
CA VAL A 142 6.08 8.87 -6.31
C VAL A 142 4.84 9.37 -7.06
N GLY A 143 5.04 10.04 -8.21
CA GLY A 143 3.94 10.48 -9.06
C GLY A 143 3.09 9.33 -9.61
N SER A 144 3.64 8.12 -9.71
CA SER A 144 2.88 6.92 -10.10
C SER A 144 1.93 6.45 -9.00
N ILE A 145 2.19 6.76 -7.74
CA ILE A 145 1.30 6.39 -6.63
C ILE A 145 0.18 7.43 -6.45
N GLN A 146 0.40 8.67 -6.93
CA GLN A 146 -0.49 9.81 -6.73
C GLN A 146 -0.88 10.06 -5.26
N LEU A 147 0.04 9.72 -4.36
CA LEU A 147 -0.08 10.00 -2.93
C LEU A 147 0.37 11.43 -2.63
N ASP A 148 -0.53 12.24 -2.07
CA ASP A 148 -0.14 13.51 -1.47
C ASP A 148 0.28 13.28 -0.02
N PHE A 149 1.58 13.09 0.20
CA PHE A 149 2.14 12.86 1.53
C PHE A 149 1.83 13.99 2.53
N ASN A 150 1.47 15.20 2.06
CA ASN A 150 1.10 16.30 2.95
C ASN A 150 -0.22 16.07 3.72
N GLU A 151 -1.09 15.22 3.19
CA GLU A 151 -2.37 14.84 3.79
C GLU A 151 -2.23 13.62 4.73
N LEU A 152 -1.16 12.83 4.59
CA LEU A 152 -0.93 11.59 5.34
C LEU A 152 -0.21 11.79 6.68
N ARG A 153 -0.68 12.75 7.49
CA ARG A 153 -0.03 13.11 8.76
C ARG A 153 -0.13 12.03 9.84
N ASN A 154 -1.07 11.09 9.69
CA ASN A 154 -1.28 9.98 10.61
C ASN A 154 -0.47 8.73 10.21
N LEU A 155 0.26 8.77 9.08
CA LEU A 155 0.97 7.60 8.58
C LEU A 155 2.10 7.22 9.54
N VAL A 156 2.02 5.99 10.04
CA VAL A 156 2.96 5.34 10.97
C VAL A 156 3.89 4.41 10.22
N GLU A 157 3.38 3.68 9.23
CA GLU A 157 4.14 2.68 8.46
C GLU A 157 3.93 2.88 6.95
N LEU A 158 5.03 2.99 6.23
CA LEU A 158 5.06 3.03 4.78
C LEU A 158 6.00 1.94 4.24
N ASP A 159 5.44 1.01 3.47
CA ASP A 159 6.23 0.02 2.73
C ASP A 159 6.08 0.27 1.22
N ILE A 160 7.19 0.62 0.58
CA ILE A 160 7.34 0.77 -0.88
C ILE A 160 8.49 -0.09 -1.41
N SER A 161 8.88 -1.12 -0.66
CA SER A 161 9.96 -2.05 -0.99
C SER A 161 9.69 -2.81 -2.30
N HIS A 162 10.71 -3.45 -2.88
CA HIS A 162 10.54 -4.32 -4.04
C HIS A 162 9.79 -3.67 -5.23
N ASN A 163 10.03 -2.39 -5.48
CA ASN A 163 9.43 -1.63 -6.57
C ASN A 163 10.50 -1.28 -7.64
N LYS A 164 10.29 -0.21 -8.40
CA LYS A 164 11.17 0.26 -9.48
C LYS A 164 11.66 1.69 -9.25
N PHE A 165 11.67 2.16 -8.00
CA PHE A 165 12.13 3.51 -7.70
C PHE A 165 13.63 3.65 -7.94
N THR A 166 14.00 4.58 -8.82
CA THR A 166 15.39 4.96 -9.09
C THR A 166 15.76 6.27 -8.43
N THR A 167 14.81 7.21 -8.36
CA THR A 167 14.99 8.54 -7.78
C THR A 167 13.72 9.01 -7.07
N PHE A 168 13.88 9.99 -6.18
CA PHE A 168 12.81 10.62 -5.42
C PHE A 168 12.94 12.14 -5.48
N GLN A 169 11.80 12.82 -5.35
CA GLN A 169 11.79 14.27 -5.19
C GLN A 169 12.33 14.65 -3.80
N THR A 170 12.82 15.88 -3.67
CA THR A 170 13.34 16.39 -2.41
C THR A 170 12.20 16.60 -1.39
N ASN A 171 12.45 16.26 -0.12
CA ASN A 171 11.54 16.49 1.01
C ASN A 171 10.19 15.78 0.88
N VAL A 172 10.15 14.65 0.17
CA VAL A 172 8.90 13.95 -0.16
C VAL A 172 8.29 13.22 1.04
N LEU A 173 9.12 12.83 2.02
CA LEU A 173 8.71 12.17 3.26
C LEU A 173 8.64 13.15 4.45
N SER A 174 9.11 14.40 4.27
CA SER A 174 9.24 15.40 5.34
C SER A 174 7.92 15.77 6.02
N SER A 175 6.78 15.57 5.35
CA SER A 175 5.44 15.82 5.88
C SER A 175 4.89 14.66 6.73
N LEU A 176 5.52 13.49 6.70
CA LEU A 176 5.11 12.29 7.43
C LEU A 176 5.59 12.34 8.89
N SER A 177 5.05 13.30 9.66
CA SER A 177 5.50 13.58 11.02
C SER A 177 5.28 12.46 12.04
N SER A 178 4.40 11.51 11.74
CA SER A 178 4.06 10.37 12.61
C SER A 178 4.75 9.07 12.20
N LEU A 179 5.59 9.11 11.15
CA LEU A 179 6.22 7.93 10.58
C LEU A 179 7.14 7.29 11.62
N GLN A 180 6.97 5.99 11.83
CA GLN A 180 7.78 5.18 12.74
C GLN A 180 8.48 4.04 12.00
N LYS A 181 7.92 3.57 10.89
CA LYS A 181 8.46 2.48 10.10
C LYS A 181 8.48 2.81 8.62
N LEU A 182 9.60 2.53 7.97
CA LEU A 182 9.80 2.76 6.55
C LEU A 182 10.51 1.56 5.92
N ASN A 183 9.89 0.96 4.92
CA ASN A 183 10.54 -0.02 4.07
C ASN A 183 10.69 0.51 2.64
N ILE A 184 11.93 0.69 2.21
CA ILE A 184 12.28 1.10 0.84
C ILE A 184 13.25 0.11 0.18
N ALA A 185 13.51 -1.03 0.83
CA ALA A 185 14.47 -2.02 0.39
C ALA A 185 14.16 -2.55 -1.01
N ASN A 186 15.19 -3.10 -1.67
CA ASN A 186 15.02 -3.77 -2.95
C ASN A 186 14.43 -2.87 -4.05
N ASN A 187 14.83 -1.60 -4.06
CA ASN A 187 14.57 -0.64 -5.14
C ASN A 187 15.85 -0.28 -5.89
N PRO A 188 15.80 -0.06 -7.22
CA PRO A 188 16.98 0.22 -8.04
C PRO A 188 17.48 1.68 -7.93
N PHE A 189 17.72 2.18 -6.72
CA PHE A 189 18.15 3.55 -6.45
C PHE A 189 19.41 3.95 -7.23
N ASP A 190 19.30 4.95 -8.11
CA ASP A 190 20.44 5.50 -8.84
C ASP A 190 21.14 6.55 -7.97
N CYS A 191 22.22 6.16 -7.29
CA CYS A 191 22.93 6.98 -6.29
C CYS A 191 23.79 8.10 -6.91
N THR A 192 23.17 8.92 -7.74
CA THR A 192 23.73 10.13 -8.34
C THR A 192 23.34 11.36 -7.51
N CYS A 193 23.93 12.51 -7.85
CA CYS A 193 23.60 13.79 -7.23
C CYS A 193 22.08 14.08 -7.16
N ASP A 194 21.27 13.55 -8.10
CA ASP A 194 19.82 13.74 -8.12
C ASP A 194 19.12 13.06 -6.92
N LEU A 195 19.70 12.00 -6.36
CA LEU A 195 19.19 11.28 -5.20
C LEU A 195 19.73 11.83 -3.86
N LEU A 196 20.73 12.72 -3.89
CA LEU A 196 21.45 13.14 -2.68
C LEU A 196 20.54 13.78 -1.63
N SER A 197 19.60 14.63 -2.05
CA SER A 197 18.62 15.26 -1.15
C SER A 197 17.75 14.22 -0.44
N PHE A 198 17.27 13.22 -1.19
CA PHE A 198 16.47 12.13 -0.62
C PHE A 198 17.30 11.29 0.36
N ARG A 199 18.56 10.97 0.04
CA ARG A 199 19.46 10.29 0.99
C ARG A 199 19.64 11.07 2.31
N ASN A 200 19.78 12.39 2.24
CA ASN A 200 19.90 13.22 3.44
C ASN A 200 18.61 13.20 4.28
N GLU A 201 17.46 13.20 3.62
CA GLU A 201 16.16 13.01 4.26
C GLU A 201 16.06 11.65 4.95
N LEU A 202 16.45 10.55 4.29
CA LEU A 202 16.48 9.21 4.88
C LEU A 202 17.35 9.13 6.14
N VAL A 203 18.56 9.70 6.11
CA VAL A 203 19.43 9.71 7.29
C VAL A 203 18.86 10.58 8.42
N THR A 204 18.15 11.66 8.09
CA THR A 204 17.45 12.46 9.10
C THR A 204 16.35 11.64 9.77
N LEU A 205 15.56 10.89 9.00
CA LEU A 205 14.53 9.98 9.52
C LEU A 205 15.15 8.90 10.41
N GLU A 206 16.24 8.27 9.97
CA GLU A 206 16.96 7.25 10.74
C GLU A 206 17.44 7.80 12.10
N THR A 207 18.06 8.98 12.11
CA THR A 207 18.51 9.62 13.36
C THR A 207 17.35 10.10 14.25
N SER A 208 16.13 10.17 13.71
CA SER A 208 14.91 10.53 14.43
C SER A 208 14.13 9.31 14.95
N ASN A 209 14.74 8.12 14.96
CA ASN A 209 14.18 6.84 15.40
C ASN A 209 13.07 6.28 14.49
N VAL A 210 13.06 6.61 13.20
CA VAL A 210 12.29 5.83 12.22
C VAL A 210 13.00 4.50 11.98
N GLU A 211 12.30 3.39 12.19
CA GLU A 211 12.79 2.04 11.93
C GLU A 211 12.80 1.78 10.41
N PHE A 212 13.98 1.43 9.88
CA PHE A 212 14.14 1.00 8.51
C PHE A 212 14.07 -0.53 8.43
N GLU A 213 12.97 -1.04 7.89
CA GLU A 213 12.84 -2.47 7.61
C GLU A 213 13.76 -2.84 6.44
N ASP A 214 14.42 -4.00 6.55
CA ASP A 214 15.38 -4.51 5.56
C ASP A 214 16.42 -3.47 5.13
N ARG A 215 16.86 -2.60 6.06
CA ARG A 215 17.82 -1.50 5.81
C ARG A 215 19.05 -1.92 5.00
N ASN A 216 19.57 -3.12 5.24
CA ASN A 216 20.75 -3.65 4.56
C ASN A 216 20.54 -3.85 3.04
N ASP A 217 19.29 -3.95 2.59
CA ASP A 217 18.91 -4.17 1.20
C ASP A 217 18.53 -2.85 0.48
N VAL A 218 18.79 -1.70 1.12
CA VAL A 218 18.67 -0.37 0.51
C VAL A 218 19.97 -0.01 -0.22
N ASN A 219 20.21 -0.65 -1.35
CA ASN A 219 21.47 -0.56 -2.10
C ASN A 219 21.36 0.28 -3.38
N CYS A 220 22.49 0.85 -3.80
CA CYS A 220 22.62 1.61 -5.03
C CYS A 220 22.61 0.69 -6.26
N SER A 221 21.79 0.97 -7.28
CA SER A 221 21.73 0.17 -8.51
C SER A 221 22.99 0.30 -9.37
N ASN A 222 23.63 1.48 -9.35
CA ASN A 222 24.89 1.77 -10.04
C ASN A 222 26.14 1.30 -9.26
N ALA A 223 26.01 0.91 -7.98
CA ALA A 223 26.99 0.10 -7.25
C ALA A 223 26.31 -0.78 -6.19
N PRO A 224 25.91 -2.01 -6.55
CA PRO A 224 25.07 -2.87 -5.71
C PRO A 224 25.65 -3.24 -4.34
N SER A 225 26.98 -3.13 -4.15
CA SER A 225 27.65 -3.37 -2.87
C SER A 225 27.64 -2.16 -1.94
N VAL A 226 27.02 -1.05 -2.34
CA VAL A 226 26.98 0.20 -1.58
C VAL A 226 25.56 0.43 -1.08
N ASN A 227 25.44 0.52 0.25
CA ASN A 227 24.19 0.91 0.89
C ASN A 227 23.99 2.42 0.79
N LEU A 228 22.78 2.82 0.38
CA LEU A 228 22.40 4.22 0.15
C LEU A 228 22.55 5.09 1.42
N LEU A 229 22.15 4.56 2.59
CA LEU A 229 22.18 5.31 3.84
C LEU A 229 23.60 5.45 4.39
N ASP A 230 24.48 4.50 4.11
CA ASP A 230 25.86 4.50 4.62
C ASP A 230 26.83 5.27 3.72
N GLN A 231 26.45 5.56 2.48
CA GLN A 231 27.28 6.29 1.54
C GLN A 231 27.42 7.77 1.94
N ALA A 232 28.67 8.24 2.06
CA ALA A 232 28.96 9.66 2.28
C ALA A 232 28.58 10.48 1.04
N SER A 233 28.10 11.71 1.25
CA SER A 233 27.61 12.61 0.18
C SER A 233 28.62 12.83 -0.95
N GLU A 234 29.92 12.90 -0.64
CA GLU A 234 31.00 13.10 -1.62
C GLU A 234 31.24 11.90 -2.54
N ARG A 235 30.70 10.72 -2.21
CA ARG A 235 30.86 9.51 -3.01
C ARG A 235 29.73 9.31 -4.03
N PHE A 236 28.77 10.22 -4.09
CA PHE A 236 27.67 10.15 -5.07
C PHE A 236 28.20 10.47 -6.46
N TRP A 237 27.73 9.75 -7.49
CA TRP A 237 28.16 9.98 -8.87
C TRP A 237 27.53 11.27 -9.41
N CYS A 238 28.25 12.37 -9.32
CA CYS A 238 27.81 13.67 -9.79
C CYS A 238 28.40 13.94 -11.19
N LYS A 239 27.54 14.21 -12.17
CA LYS A 239 27.92 14.45 -13.58
C LYS A 239 28.91 15.61 -13.78
N HIS A 240 29.11 16.47 -12.76
CA HIS A 240 30.00 17.62 -12.83
C HIS A 240 31.50 17.31 -12.76
N GLU A 241 31.92 16.09 -12.42
CA GLU A 241 33.35 15.73 -12.41
C GLU A 241 33.90 15.26 -13.76
N LEU A 242 33.05 15.04 -14.78
CA LEU A 242 33.48 14.57 -16.10
C LEU A 242 33.78 15.69 -17.11
N TYR A 243 33.50 16.96 -16.78
CA TYR A 243 33.79 18.09 -17.69
C TYR A 243 35.15 18.76 -17.48
N ASN A 244 35.86 18.45 -16.39
CA ASN A 244 37.19 19.02 -16.10
C ASN A 244 38.36 18.13 -16.52
N LEU A 245 38.12 16.98 -17.17
CA LEU A 245 39.17 16.08 -17.66
C LEU A 245 39.46 16.18 -19.17
N TYR A 246 38.83 17.14 -19.87
CA TYR A 246 39.04 17.35 -21.32
C TYR A 246 39.62 18.74 -21.67
N TYR A 247 40.04 19.51 -20.67
CA TYR A 247 40.71 20.81 -20.86
C TYR A 247 41.91 20.97 -19.93
N GLU A 248 42.91 20.10 -20.08
CA GLU A 248 44.32 20.39 -19.73
C GLU A 248 45.25 19.85 -20.83
#